data_AF-A0A482VYJ2-F1
#
_entry.id   AF-A0A482VYJ2-F1
#
_cell.length_a   1.000
_cell.length_b   1.000
_cell.length_c   1.000
_cell.angle_alpha   90.00
_cell.angle_beta   90.00
_cell.angle_gamma   90.00
#
_symmetry.space_group_name_H-M   'P 1'
#
loop_
_entity.id
_entity.type
_entity.pdbx_description
1 polymer ?
#
loop_
_entity_poly.entity_id
_entity_poly.type
_entity_poly.pdbx_seq_one_letter_code
_entity_poly.pdbx_strand_id
1 'polypeptide(L)'
;MLALGTIKLWAKRRETYSNALGYLGGVSWAILVARTCQLYPNAAAATLPSKVNLRFIVWDPRVNLQDRCHLMPIGTPQQNSAFNVTKSTRETMTQEFKLGFQLTNDIILKNQTWDKLFEPPLFFTKYGHFIVLLTSAHSDEEHRQ
;
A
#
# COMPACT_ATOMS: atom_id res chain seq x y z
N MET A 1 0.12 -5.09 -16.70
CA MET A 1 1.48 -5.23 -16.12
C MET A 1 2.09 -3.87 -15.71
N LEU A 2 1.82 -2.80 -16.46
CA LEU A 2 2.33 -1.45 -16.15
C LEU A 2 1.83 -0.87 -14.81
N ALA A 3 0.53 -0.98 -14.51
CA ALA A 3 -0.07 -0.38 -13.31
C ALA A 3 0.55 -0.85 -11.97
N LEU A 4 0.84 -2.15 -11.83
CA LEU A 4 1.44 -2.68 -10.61
C LEU A 4 2.89 -2.18 -10.43
N GLY A 5 3.65 -2.07 -11.53
CA GLY A 5 5.00 -1.51 -11.51
C GLY A 5 4.98 -0.05 -11.03
N THR A 6 4.08 0.75 -11.60
CA THR A 6 3.90 2.16 -11.24
C THR A 6 3.49 2.35 -9.78
N ILE A 7 2.51 1.59 -9.28
CA ILE A 7 2.08 1.69 -7.88
C ILE A 7 3.16 1.21 -6.91
N LYS A 8 3.91 0.16 -7.25
CA LYS A 8 5.05 -0.27 -6.41
C LYS A 8 6.15 0.78 -6.37
N LEU A 9 6.45 1.43 -7.50
CA LEU A 9 7.42 2.52 -7.54
C LEU A 9 6.93 3.71 -6.70
N TRP A 10 5.67 4.11 -6.87
CA TRP A 10 5.04 5.16 -6.08
C TRP A 10 5.10 4.86 -4.58
N ALA A 11 4.65 3.68 -4.15
CA ALA A 11 4.65 3.30 -2.73
C ALA A 11 6.06 3.31 -2.11
N LYS A 12 7.09 2.89 -2.86
CA LYS A 12 8.49 2.97 -2.43
C LYS A 12 8.97 4.42 -2.32
N ARG A 13 8.65 5.27 -3.30
CA ARG A 13 9.03 6.70 -3.30
C ARG A 13 8.32 7.48 -2.20
N ARG A 14 7.10 7.07 -1.83
CA ARG A 14 6.30 7.66 -0.75
C ARG A 14 6.51 7.01 0.62
N GLU A 15 7.50 6.12 0.76
CA GLU A 15 7.87 5.46 2.03
C GLU A 15 6.74 4.63 2.68
N THR A 16 5.75 4.19 1.89
CA THR A 16 4.61 3.37 2.36
C THR A 16 4.74 1.88 1.96
N TYR A 17 5.96 1.44 1.66
CA TYR A 17 6.27 0.08 1.24
C TYR A 17 7.16 -0.63 2.25
N SER A 18 6.57 -1.31 3.24
CA SER A 18 7.28 -2.23 4.15
C SER A 18 6.30 -2.96 5.08
N ASN A 19 6.10 -4.28 4.90
CA ASN A 19 5.26 -5.05 5.82
C ASN A 19 5.85 -5.17 7.24
N ALA A 20 7.18 -5.20 7.34
CA ALA A 20 7.88 -5.28 8.63
C ALA A 20 7.67 -4.02 9.48
N LEU A 21 7.54 -2.85 8.83
CA LEU A 21 7.31 -1.56 9.50
C LEU A 21 5.82 -1.21 9.64
N GLY A 22 4.92 -2.16 9.37
CA GLY A 22 3.48 -1.94 9.47
C GLY A 22 2.84 -1.17 8.30
N TYR A 23 3.51 -1.11 7.15
CA TYR A 23 2.96 -0.63 5.88
C TYR A 23 2.61 -1.81 4.96
N LEU A 24 2.15 -1.53 3.74
CA LEU A 24 1.75 -2.58 2.81
C LEU A 24 2.95 -3.23 2.11
N GLY A 25 2.98 -4.57 2.12
CA GLY A 25 3.92 -5.37 1.33
C GLY A 25 3.49 -5.56 -0.12
N GLY A 26 4.35 -6.19 -0.92
CA GLY A 26 4.11 -6.39 -2.36
C GLY A 26 2.82 -7.14 -2.70
N VAL A 27 2.44 -8.15 -1.90
CA VAL A 27 1.19 -8.91 -2.08
C VAL A 27 -0.03 -8.02 -1.83
N SER A 28 -0.02 -7.24 -0.75
CA SER A 28 -1.10 -6.31 -0.42
C SER A 28 -1.32 -5.27 -1.52
N TRP A 29 -0.24 -4.68 -2.05
CA TRP A 29 -0.31 -3.78 -3.20
C TRP A 29 -0.85 -4.45 -4.46
N ALA A 30 -0.44 -5.70 -4.74
CA ALA A 30 -0.94 -6.44 -5.89
C ALA A 30 -2.44 -6.73 -5.79
N ILE A 31 -2.93 -7.08 -4.60
CA ILE A 31 -4.37 -7.31 -4.36
C ILE A 31 -5.16 -6.01 -4.55
N LEU A 32 -4.67 -4.88 -4.01
CA LEU A 32 -5.32 -3.58 -4.21
C LEU A 32 -5.41 -3.21 -5.68
N VAL A 33 -4.30 -3.34 -6.42
CA VAL A 33 -4.29 -3.05 -7.87
C VAL A 33 -5.24 -3.98 -8.62
N ALA A 34 -5.23 -5.28 -8.32
CA ALA A 34 -6.13 -6.24 -8.95
C ALA A 34 -7.60 -5.92 -8.69
N ARG A 35 -7.96 -5.52 -7.46
CA ARG A 35 -9.32 -5.07 -7.12
C ARG A 35 -9.73 -3.82 -7.88
N THR A 36 -8.84 -2.83 -8.01
CA THR A 36 -9.12 -1.62 -8.81
C THR A 36 -9.34 -1.97 -10.28
N CYS A 37 -8.52 -2.87 -10.86
CA CYS A 37 -8.72 -3.34 -12.24
C CYS A 37 -10.04 -4.09 -12.43
N GLN A 38 -10.50 -4.86 -11.43
CA GLN A 38 -11.81 -5.53 -11.47
C GLN A 38 -12.99 -4.55 -11.43
N LEU A 39 -12.86 -3.44 -10.70
CA LEU A 39 -13.92 -2.43 -10.54
C LEU A 39 -14.04 -1.48 -11.74
N TYR A 40 -12.96 -1.26 -12.48
CA TYR A 40 -12.92 -0.36 -13.64
C TYR A 40 -12.46 -1.10 -14.91
N PRO A 41 -13.26 -2.04 -15.44
CA PRO A 41 -12.89 -2.85 -16.61
C PRO A 41 -12.70 -2.03 -17.90
N ASN A 42 -13.19 -0.78 -17.95
CA ASN A 42 -13.17 0.06 -19.15
C ASN A 42 -12.05 1.12 -19.16
N ALA A 43 -11.18 1.19 -18.14
CA ALA A 43 -10.10 2.20 -18.03
C ALA A 43 -8.76 1.77 -18.70
N ALA A 44 -8.85 1.13 -19.88
CA ALA A 44 -7.76 0.51 -20.66
C ALA A 44 -7.32 -0.91 -20.22
N ALA A 45 -8.24 -1.87 -20.34
CA ALA A 45 -8.07 -3.18 -20.99
C ALA A 45 -9.44 -3.85 -21.10
N ALA A 46 -10.00 -3.87 -22.32
CA ALA A 46 -11.33 -4.39 -22.61
C ALA A 46 -11.45 -5.90 -22.33
N THR A 47 -12.62 -6.29 -21.78
CA THR A 47 -13.18 -7.66 -21.62
C THR A 47 -12.48 -8.56 -20.58
N LEU A 48 -13.16 -9.20 -19.62
CA LEU A 48 -14.43 -9.95 -19.67
C LEU A 48 -15.24 -9.82 -18.36
N PRO A 49 -16.59 -9.96 -18.42
CA PRO A 49 -17.44 -10.19 -17.27
C PRO A 49 -17.62 -11.70 -17.05
N SER A 50 -17.36 -12.20 -15.85
CA SER A 50 -18.12 -13.30 -15.25
C SER A 50 -17.68 -13.49 -13.81
N LYS A 51 -18.67 -13.75 -12.95
CA LYS A 51 -18.56 -14.06 -11.53
C LYS A 51 -17.29 -14.85 -11.21
N VAL A 52 -16.27 -14.19 -10.65
CA VAL A 52 -15.15 -14.91 -10.04
C VAL A 52 -15.61 -15.39 -8.67
N ASN A 53 -16.33 -16.52 -8.67
CA ASN A 53 -16.60 -17.31 -7.49
C ASN A 53 -15.27 -17.97 -7.06
N LEU A 54 -14.37 -17.19 -6.47
CA LEU A 54 -13.16 -17.71 -5.86
C LEU A 54 -13.58 -18.44 -4.58
N ARG A 55 -13.79 -19.76 -4.69
CA ARG A 55 -13.99 -20.70 -3.59
C ARG A 55 -12.72 -20.79 -2.72
N PHE A 56 -12.43 -19.73 -1.99
CA PHE A 56 -11.43 -19.76 -0.94
C PHE A 56 -12.09 -19.54 0.41
N ILE A 57 -11.44 -20.02 1.47
CA ILE A 57 -11.86 -19.82 2.85
C ILE A 57 -11.85 -18.30 3.10
N VAL A 58 -13.04 -17.71 3.11
CA VAL A 58 -13.19 -16.27 3.18
C VAL A 58 -12.82 -15.82 4.59
N TRP A 59 -11.86 -14.90 4.69
CA TRP A 59 -11.59 -14.13 5.91
C TRP A 59 -12.91 -13.50 6.38
N ASP A 60 -13.46 -13.99 7.50
CA ASP A 60 -14.73 -13.52 8.06
C ASP A 60 -14.50 -12.94 9.47
N PRO A 61 -14.50 -11.60 9.63
CA PRO A 61 -14.30 -10.94 10.92
C PRO A 61 -15.44 -11.20 11.90
N ARG A 62 -16.55 -11.81 11.45
CA ARG A 62 -17.65 -12.20 12.34
C ARG A 62 -17.33 -13.47 13.11
N VAL A 63 -16.39 -14.30 12.61
CA VAL A 63 -16.05 -15.63 13.17
C VAL A 63 -14.89 -15.58 14.17
N ASN A 64 -13.91 -14.69 13.99
CA ASN A 64 -12.72 -14.62 14.84
C ASN A 64 -12.54 -13.23 15.49
N LEU A 65 -12.34 -13.18 16.82
CA LEU A 65 -12.23 -11.93 17.58
C LEU A 65 -10.98 -11.11 17.24
N GLN A 66 -9.85 -11.77 16.93
CA GLN A 66 -8.61 -11.08 16.56
C GLN A 66 -8.73 -10.37 15.19
N ASP A 67 -9.56 -10.92 14.28
CA ASP A 67 -9.80 -10.36 12.96
C ASP A 67 -10.67 -9.09 13.00
N ARG A 68 -11.41 -8.84 14.08
CA ARG A 68 -12.24 -7.63 14.27
C ARG A 68 -11.42 -6.37 14.53
N CYS A 69 -10.18 -6.52 14.98
CA CYS A 69 -9.30 -5.40 15.31
C CYS A 69 -8.44 -4.95 14.13
N HIS A 70 -8.56 -5.60 12.97
CA HIS A 70 -7.79 -5.24 11.78
C HIS A 70 -8.24 -3.90 11.20
N LEU A 71 -7.32 -2.93 11.19
CA LEU A 71 -7.59 -1.55 10.81
C LEU A 71 -7.71 -1.33 9.29
N MET A 72 -7.19 -2.26 8.48
CA MET A 72 -7.23 -2.25 7.01
C MET A 72 -7.12 -3.69 6.46
N PRO A 73 -8.21 -4.47 6.45
CA PRO A 73 -8.15 -5.86 6.00
C PRO A 73 -7.97 -5.94 4.49
N ILE A 74 -6.79 -6.42 4.06
CA ILE A 74 -6.56 -6.83 2.67
C ILE A 74 -6.53 -8.35 2.71
N GLY A 75 -7.71 -8.93 2.46
CA GLY A 75 -7.91 -10.37 2.53
C GLY A 75 -7.19 -11.09 1.40
N THR A 76 -6.22 -11.93 1.74
CA THR A 76 -5.85 -13.07 0.89
C THR A 76 -6.85 -14.21 1.16
N PRO A 77 -6.92 -15.23 0.28
CA PRO A 77 -7.66 -16.47 0.48
C PRO A 77 -7.49 -17.20 1.84
N GLN A 78 -6.52 -16.83 2.67
CA GLN A 78 -6.22 -17.52 3.92
C GLN A 78 -6.06 -16.57 5.12
N GLN A 79 -5.41 -15.40 4.95
CA GLN A 79 -5.10 -14.48 6.06
C GLN A 79 -5.06 -13.00 5.61
N ASN A 80 -5.17 -12.06 6.57
CA ASN A 80 -5.00 -10.63 6.28
C ASN A 80 -3.53 -10.35 5.94
N SER A 81 -3.24 -9.81 4.74
CA SER A 81 -1.87 -9.48 4.34
C SER A 81 -1.37 -8.12 4.86
N ALA A 82 -2.20 -7.40 5.62
CA ALA A 82 -1.94 -6.11 6.22
C ALA A 82 -2.11 -6.14 7.75
N PHE A 83 -1.84 -7.29 8.37
CA PHE A 83 -2.02 -7.49 9.81
C PHE A 83 -1.08 -6.63 10.68
N ASN A 84 0.09 -6.24 10.16
CA ASN A 84 1.03 -5.35 10.85
C ASN A 84 0.63 -3.86 10.80
N VAL A 85 -0.47 -3.52 10.12
CA VAL A 85 -0.90 -2.11 10.00
C VAL A 85 -1.38 -1.57 11.34
N THR A 86 -0.74 -0.49 11.79
CA THR A 86 -1.07 0.23 13.02
C THR A 86 -1.97 1.43 12.72
N LYS A 87 -2.48 2.10 13.76
CA LYS A 87 -3.26 3.34 13.62
C LYS A 87 -2.45 4.43 12.89
N SER A 88 -1.17 4.57 13.27
CA SER A 88 -0.25 5.58 12.70
C SER A 88 0.02 5.29 11.21
N THR A 89 0.43 4.07 10.88
CA THR A 89 0.75 3.72 9.48
C THR A 89 -0.49 3.79 8.59
N ARG A 90 -1.68 3.43 9.09
CA ARG A 90 -2.94 3.64 8.37
C ARG A 90 -3.22 5.11 8.08
N GLU A 91 -3.00 5.98 9.06
CA GLU A 91 -3.23 7.42 8.89
C GLU A 91 -2.28 8.01 7.84
N THR A 92 -0.99 7.67 7.92
CA THR A 92 -0.01 8.04 6.89
C THR A 92 -0.44 7.56 5.51
N MET A 93 -0.80 6.28 5.35
CA MET A 93 -1.26 5.74 4.07
C MET A 93 -2.51 6.45 3.56
N THR A 94 -3.47 6.76 4.43
CA THR A 94 -4.69 7.49 4.06
C THR A 94 -4.39 8.89 3.53
N GLN A 95 -3.45 9.60 4.16
CA GLN A 95 -2.99 10.91 3.69
C GLN A 95 -2.30 10.80 2.32
N GLU A 96 -1.41 9.82 2.15
CA GLU A 96 -0.71 9.59 0.89
C GLU A 96 -1.69 9.21 -0.25
N PHE A 97 -2.74 8.44 0.03
CA PHE A 97 -3.79 8.16 -0.96
C PHE A 97 -4.59 9.40 -1.36
N LYS A 98 -4.94 10.26 -0.40
CA LYS A 98 -5.65 11.52 -0.69
C LYS A 98 -4.79 12.45 -1.55
N LEU A 99 -3.51 12.59 -1.20
CA LEU A 99 -2.57 13.38 -1.97
C LEU A 99 -2.37 12.80 -3.38
N GLY A 100 -2.16 11.48 -3.47
CA GLY A 100 -2.03 10.79 -4.75
C GLY A 100 -3.22 11.02 -5.66
N PHE A 101 -4.45 10.95 -5.12
CA PHE A 101 -5.67 11.26 -5.86
C PHE A 101 -5.71 12.70 -6.38
N GLN A 102 -5.38 13.68 -5.53
CA GLN A 102 -5.30 15.09 -5.94
C GLN A 102 -4.29 15.29 -7.07
N LEU A 103 -3.07 14.78 -6.90
CA LEU A 103 -2.01 14.88 -7.91
C LEU A 103 -2.44 14.21 -9.22
N THR A 104 -3.07 13.03 -9.18
CA THR A 104 -3.55 12.39 -10.40
C THR A 104 -4.64 13.18 -11.11
N ASN A 105 -5.55 13.84 -10.36
CA ASN A 105 -6.55 14.71 -10.97
C ASN A 105 -5.89 15.92 -11.64
N ASP A 106 -4.92 16.55 -10.99
CA ASP A 106 -4.18 17.69 -11.55
C ASP A 106 -3.41 17.30 -12.82
N ILE A 107 -2.82 16.10 -12.84
CA ILE A 107 -2.13 15.55 -14.01
C ILE A 107 -3.12 15.29 -15.16
N ILE A 108 -4.28 14.70 -14.86
CA ILE A 108 -5.34 14.44 -15.86
C ILE A 108 -5.87 15.75 -16.44
N LEU A 109 -6.02 16.77 -15.61
CA LEU A 109 -6.41 18.14 -16.01
C LEU A 109 -5.26 18.92 -16.69
N LYS A 110 -4.12 18.26 -16.98
CA LYS A 110 -2.92 18.80 -17.63
C LYS A 110 -2.28 19.99 -16.89
N ASN A 111 -2.48 20.08 -15.58
CA ASN A 111 -1.90 21.11 -14.74
C ASN A 111 -0.53 20.70 -14.17
N GLN A 112 -0.18 19.41 -14.23
CA GLN A 112 1.06 18.85 -13.66
C GLN A 112 1.60 17.68 -14.49
N THR A 113 2.88 17.34 -14.30
CA THR A 113 3.51 16.14 -14.91
C THR A 113 3.51 14.96 -13.94
N TRP A 114 3.67 13.76 -14.49
CA TRP A 114 3.74 12.51 -13.72
C TRP A 114 4.92 12.47 -12.74
N ASP A 115 5.97 13.26 -12.97
CA ASP A 115 7.16 13.33 -12.10
C ASP A 115 6.77 13.69 -10.65
N LYS A 116 5.83 14.62 -10.48
CA LYS A 116 5.34 15.05 -9.17
C LYS A 116 4.72 13.93 -8.35
N LEU A 117 4.13 12.92 -9.00
CA LEU A 117 3.57 11.77 -8.30
C LEU A 117 4.64 10.94 -7.61
N PHE A 118 5.87 10.91 -8.16
CA PHE A 118 6.99 10.10 -7.68
C PHE A 118 8.00 10.89 -6.85
N GLU A 119 7.77 12.18 -6.62
CA GLU A 119 8.62 12.99 -5.76
C GLU A 119 8.59 12.43 -4.32
N PRO A 120 9.78 12.22 -3.72
CA PRO A 120 9.86 11.74 -2.34
C PRO A 120 9.28 12.79 -1.40
N PRO A 121 8.53 12.38 -0.37
CA PRO A 121 8.05 13.31 0.65
C PRO A 121 9.26 13.92 1.38
N LEU A 122 9.15 15.18 1.77
CA LEU A 122 10.14 15.81 2.64
C LEU A 122 9.95 15.31 4.08
N PHE A 123 10.33 14.06 4.34
CA PHE A 123 10.10 13.37 5.61
C PHE A 123 10.61 14.19 6.82
N PHE A 124 11.83 14.71 6.72
CA PHE A 124 12.48 15.48 7.78
C PHE A 124 11.92 16.89 8.01
N THR A 125 11.06 17.39 7.13
CA THR A 125 10.35 18.67 7.33
C THR A 125 8.86 18.47 7.63
N LYS A 126 8.35 17.24 7.45
CA LYS A 126 6.94 16.89 7.66
C LYS A 126 6.56 16.86 9.14
N TYR A 127 7.49 16.51 10.02
CA TYR A 127 7.25 16.36 11.46
C TYR A 127 8.14 17.30 12.26
N GLY A 128 7.64 17.80 13.39
CA GLY A 128 8.40 18.68 14.28
C GLY A 128 9.42 17.95 15.15
N HIS A 129 9.29 16.63 15.32
CA HIS A 129 10.12 15.81 16.19
C HIS A 129 10.45 14.48 15.53
N PHE A 130 11.65 13.96 15.82
CA PHE A 130 12.16 12.71 15.27
C PHE A 130 12.82 11.87 16.37
N ILE A 131 12.73 10.54 16.22
CA ILE A 131 13.51 9.58 17.00
C ILE A 131 14.48 8.93 16.02
N VAL A 132 15.77 8.95 16.35
CA VAL A 132 16.84 8.33 15.55
C VAL A 132 17.26 7.03 16.24
N LEU A 133 17.10 5.91 15.54
CA LEU A 133 17.56 4.61 15.99
C LEU A 133 18.94 4.34 15.35
N LEU A 134 19.96 4.18 16.20
CA LEU A 134 21.31 3.82 15.78
C LEU A 134 21.58 2.38 16.23
N THR A 135 22.03 1.54 15.30
CA THR A 135 22.39 0.14 15.55
C THR A 135 23.84 -0.07 15.10
N SER A 136 24.64 -0.76 15.91
CA SER A 136 26.03 -1.10 15.60
C SER A 136 26.30 -2.56 15.95
N ALA A 137 27.13 -3.23 15.16
CA ALA A 137 27.56 -4.61 15.40
C ALA A 137 29.07 -4.73 15.19
N HIS A 138 29.68 -5.82 15.66
CA HIS A 138 31.12 -6.04 15.55
C HIS A 138 31.53 -6.64 14.19
N SER A 139 30.56 -7.22 13.46
CA SER A 139 30.76 -7.73 12.10
C SER A 139 29.56 -7.44 11.19
N ASP A 140 29.79 -7.43 9.88
CA ASP A 140 28.74 -7.25 8.86
C ASP A 140 27.72 -8.39 8.85
N GLU A 141 28.08 -9.57 9.36
CA GLU A 141 27.21 -10.73 9.43
C GLU A 141 26.24 -10.62 10.61
N GLU A 142 26.72 -10.14 11.77
CA GLU A 142 25.89 -9.78 12.92
C GLU A 142 24.97 -8.59 12.62
N HIS A 143 25.43 -7.61 11.84
CA HIS A 143 24.61 -6.43 11.50
C HIS A 143 23.39 -6.76 10.63
N ARG A 144 23.38 -7.92 9.95
CA ARG A 144 22.29 -8.35 9.05
C ARG A 144 21.27 -9.27 9.74
N GLN A 145 21.57 -9.76 10.94
CA GLN A 145 20.68 -10.60 11.75
C GLN A 145 19.73 -9.73 12.58
#